data_AF-A0A926QXA8-F1
#
_entry.id   AF-A0A926QXA8-F1
#
_cell.length_a   1.000
_cell.length_b   1.000
_cell.length_c   1.000
_cell.angle_alpha   90.00
_cell.angle_beta   90.00
_cell.angle_gamma   90.00
#
_symmetry.space_group_name_H-M   'P 1'
#
loop_
_entity.id
_entity.type
_entity.pdbx_description
1 polymer ?
#
loop_
_entity_poly.entity_id
_entity_poly.type
_entity_poly.pdbx_seq_one_letter_code
_entity_poly.pdbx_strand_id
1 'polypeptide(L)'
;MGAAQLPAAGLVWYVAVTTGDDYGAGGGAWGLACLLFFAPLWLPALGLLHACVQTLPAAVPARLTIRRVRGPEWVWHLAWAAALGVVWAAVAAVLWGWPLGATAAVLVALGVLPVLGVAYFRRSSRSPERAWGCSGTWIVSAGLSFVLLVVVFGGAVLATETGIVEEYEPPRLSAGQLTGVWRGEDGEVLSLHSGGRAELTALPTESESVDWFADPPYTVCEGTGSWELVRKSEEIERDGVGLTVGGGCGQPTLWRIGGTEGDPELFVLFGDPDAGDLRILTRD
;
A
#
# COMPACT_ATOMS: atom_id res chain seq x y z
N MET A 1 9.42 20.79 -11.37
CA MET A 1 10.34 19.67 -11.06
C MET A 1 9.93 18.85 -9.84
N GLY A 2 9.21 19.38 -8.85
CA GLY A 2 8.65 18.55 -7.77
C GLY A 2 7.65 17.47 -8.23
N ALA A 3 6.98 17.69 -9.36
CA ALA A 3 5.97 16.76 -9.88
C ALA A 3 6.53 15.40 -10.37
N ALA A 4 7.81 15.32 -10.76
CA ALA A 4 8.40 14.09 -11.31
C ALA A 4 8.67 13.00 -10.25
N GLN A 5 8.50 13.33 -8.97
CA GLN A 5 8.80 12.46 -7.83
C GLN A 5 7.59 11.76 -7.26
N LEU A 6 6.42 12.34 -7.50
CA LEU A 6 5.13 11.75 -7.19
C LEU A 6 4.88 10.45 -7.98
N PRO A 7 5.30 10.31 -9.25
CA PRO A 7 5.31 9.02 -9.92
C PRO A 7 6.16 7.96 -9.22
N ALA A 8 7.34 8.32 -8.71
CA ALA A 8 8.22 7.38 -8.02
C ALA A 8 7.70 7.00 -6.63
N ALA A 9 7.19 7.97 -5.87
CA ALA A 9 6.52 7.71 -4.59
C ALA A 9 5.23 6.90 -4.80
N GLY A 10 4.47 7.22 -5.85
CA GLY A 10 3.28 6.49 -6.26
C GLY A 10 3.60 5.07 -6.71
N LEU A 11 4.73 4.84 -7.40
CA LEU A 11 5.20 3.51 -7.73
C LEU A 11 5.57 2.72 -6.48
N VAL A 12 6.33 3.32 -5.56
CA VAL A 12 6.69 2.64 -4.29
C VAL A 12 5.44 2.29 -3.49
N TRP A 13 4.47 3.20 -3.42
CA TRP A 13 3.18 2.95 -2.79
C TRP A 13 2.39 1.85 -3.52
N TYR A 14 2.33 1.89 -4.85
CA TYR A 14 1.66 0.87 -5.66
C TYR A 14 2.27 -0.49 -5.44
N VAL A 15 3.60 -0.61 -5.55
CA VAL A 15 4.33 -1.85 -5.28
C VAL A 15 4.03 -2.33 -3.87
N ALA A 16 4.13 -1.47 -2.85
CA ALA A 16 3.87 -1.86 -1.47
C ALA A 16 2.44 -2.38 -1.26
N VAL A 17 1.44 -1.79 -1.93
CA VAL A 17 0.05 -2.22 -1.86
C VAL A 17 -0.17 -3.51 -2.66
N THR A 18 0.47 -3.67 -3.82
CA THR A 18 0.28 -4.84 -4.71
C THR A 18 1.09 -6.06 -4.31
N THR A 19 2.15 -5.89 -3.50
CA THR A 19 2.94 -7.01 -2.97
C THR A 19 2.36 -7.58 -1.67
N GLY A 20 1.37 -6.92 -1.07
CA GLY A 20 0.66 -7.41 0.10
C GLY A 20 -0.55 -8.27 -0.27
N ASP A 21 -1.09 -9.02 0.70
CA ASP A 21 -2.39 -9.67 0.54
C ASP A 21 -3.49 -8.61 0.51
N ASP A 22 -4.29 -8.60 -0.56
CA ASP A 22 -5.42 -7.67 -0.71
C ASP A 22 -6.67 -8.16 0.03
N TYR A 23 -6.61 -9.35 0.64
CA TYR A 23 -7.74 -10.02 1.29
C TYR A 23 -8.99 -10.12 0.39
N GLY A 24 -8.80 -10.16 -0.93
CA GLY A 24 -9.88 -10.17 -1.92
C GLY A 24 -10.61 -8.84 -2.10
N ALA A 25 -10.12 -7.74 -1.52
CA ALA A 25 -10.60 -6.41 -1.84
C ALA A 25 -10.08 -6.01 -3.24
N GLY A 26 -10.92 -6.21 -4.26
CA GLY A 26 -10.58 -6.00 -5.66
C GLY A 26 -10.18 -4.55 -5.98
N GLY A 27 -8.90 -4.21 -5.84
CA GLY A 27 -8.40 -2.84 -5.97
C GLY A 27 -7.47 -2.57 -7.16
N GLY A 28 -6.96 -3.60 -7.84
CA GLY A 28 -5.77 -3.47 -8.69
C GLY A 28 -5.95 -2.57 -9.92
N ALA A 29 -6.80 -2.97 -10.87
CA ALA A 29 -6.82 -2.36 -12.20
C ALA A 29 -7.70 -1.09 -12.28
N TRP A 30 -8.88 -1.10 -11.65
CA TRP A 30 -9.80 0.03 -11.69
C TRP A 30 -9.30 1.22 -10.87
N GLY A 31 -8.78 0.95 -9.66
CA GLY A 31 -8.14 1.97 -8.83
C GLY A 31 -6.97 2.64 -9.54
N LEU A 32 -6.16 1.85 -10.26
CA LEU A 32 -5.06 2.38 -11.06
C LEU A 32 -5.56 3.24 -12.25
N ALA A 33 -6.60 2.80 -12.96
CA ALA A 33 -7.20 3.57 -14.05
C ALA A 33 -7.73 4.92 -13.55
N CYS A 34 -8.42 4.94 -12.40
CA CYS A 34 -8.87 6.18 -11.75
C CYS A 34 -7.68 7.06 -11.36
N LEU A 35 -6.64 6.50 -10.74
CA LEU A 35 -5.44 7.24 -10.34
C LEU A 35 -4.77 7.92 -11.55
N LEU A 36 -4.64 7.20 -12.67
CA LEU A 36 -4.07 7.72 -13.92
C LEU A 36 -4.96 8.79 -14.57
N PHE A 37 -6.28 8.58 -14.58
CA PHE A 37 -7.23 9.51 -15.16
C PHE A 37 -7.25 10.85 -14.41
N PHE A 38 -7.23 10.81 -13.09
CA PHE A 38 -7.24 12.02 -12.25
C PHE A 38 -5.85 12.61 -12.01
N ALA A 39 -4.77 11.91 -12.37
CA ALA A 39 -3.38 12.37 -12.19
C ALA A 39 -3.12 13.81 -12.65
N PRO A 40 -3.59 14.28 -13.82
CA PRO A 40 -3.37 15.65 -14.26
C PRO A 40 -3.95 16.72 -13.32
N LEU A 41 -4.98 16.37 -12.53
CA LEU A 41 -5.64 17.29 -11.61
C LEU A 41 -4.87 17.42 -10.29
N TRP A 42 -4.43 16.31 -9.69
CA TRP A 42 -3.81 16.32 -8.36
C TRP A 42 -2.28 16.40 -8.37
N LEU A 43 -1.60 15.93 -9.43
CA LEU A 43 -0.12 16.00 -9.53
C LEU A 43 0.43 17.42 -9.39
N PRO A 44 -0.18 18.48 -9.98
CA PRO A 44 0.27 19.84 -9.77
C PRO A 44 0.16 20.29 -8.31
N ALA A 45 -0.95 19.95 -7.65
CA ALA A 45 -1.20 20.32 -6.26
C ALA A 45 -0.22 19.61 -5.31
N LEU A 46 0.00 18.32 -5.49
CA LEU A 46 1.00 17.57 -4.74
C LEU A 46 2.42 18.06 -5.03
N GLY A 47 2.72 18.44 -6.27
CA GLY A 47 4.02 19.00 -6.63
C GLY A 47 4.28 20.34 -5.94
N LEU A 48 3.24 21.16 -5.78
CA LEU A 48 3.27 22.40 -5.02
C LEU A 48 3.41 22.14 -3.51
N LEU A 49 2.65 21.17 -2.98
CA LEU A 49 2.73 20.78 -1.57
C LEU A 49 4.14 20.29 -1.23
N HIS A 50 4.70 19.38 -2.03
CA HIS A 50 6.08 18.93 -1.88
C HIS A 50 7.07 20.11 -1.97
N ALA A 51 6.82 21.07 -2.86
CA ALA A 51 7.66 22.26 -2.93
C ALA A 51 7.61 23.07 -1.63
N CYS A 52 6.42 23.28 -1.06
CA CYS A 52 6.20 24.03 0.18
C CYS A 52 6.72 23.32 1.43
N VAL A 53 6.60 21.99 1.50
CA VAL A 53 6.93 21.20 2.69
C VAL A 53 8.38 20.74 2.71
N GLN A 54 8.97 20.48 1.53
CA GLN A 54 10.32 19.95 1.41
C GLN A 54 11.29 20.97 0.82
N THR A 55 11.00 21.51 -0.38
CA THR A 55 12.03 22.24 -1.13
C THR A 55 12.26 23.66 -0.63
N LEU A 56 11.20 24.40 -0.28
CA LEU A 56 11.30 25.78 0.22
C LEU A 56 11.94 25.80 1.61
N PRO A 57 11.52 24.95 2.58
CA PRO A 57 12.13 24.92 3.90
C PRO A 57 13.59 24.47 3.88
N ALA A 58 13.99 23.61 2.93
CA ALA A 58 15.41 23.26 2.74
C ALA A 58 16.22 24.40 2.08
N ALA A 59 15.59 25.23 1.24
CA ALA A 59 16.26 26.31 0.54
C ALA A 59 16.62 27.51 1.43
N VAL A 60 15.81 27.80 2.45
CA VAL A 60 16.05 28.89 3.42
C VAL A 60 17.38 28.70 4.18
N PRO A 61 17.62 27.59 4.90
CA PRO A 61 18.86 27.37 5.64
C PRO A 61 20.05 27.15 4.71
N ALA A 62 19.86 26.57 3.51
CA ALA A 62 20.92 26.48 2.51
C ALA A 62 21.44 27.87 2.12
N ARG A 63 20.55 28.83 1.85
CA ARG A 63 20.94 30.22 1.53
C ARG A 63 21.63 30.92 2.70
N LEU A 64 21.16 30.71 3.93
CA LEU A 64 21.80 31.24 5.13
C LEU A 64 23.20 30.65 5.32
N THR A 65 23.37 29.36 5.04
CA THR A 65 24.65 28.65 5.18
C THR A 65 25.65 29.11 4.12
N ILE A 66 25.23 29.27 2.87
CA ILE A 66 26.08 29.79 1.77
C ILE A 66 26.62 31.20 2.10
N ARG A 67 25.81 32.04 2.77
CA ARG A 67 26.25 33.39 3.18
C ARG A 67 27.34 33.36 4.26
N ARG A 68 27.40 32.29 5.06
CA ARG A 68 28.33 32.14 6.19
C ARG A 68 29.54 31.28 5.85
N VAL A 69 29.38 30.29 4.97
CA VAL A 69 30.38 29.28 4.66
C VAL A 69 30.59 29.25 3.14
N ARG A 70 31.83 29.45 2.70
CA ARG A 70 32.19 29.36 1.29
C ARG A 70 32.01 27.93 0.80
N GLY A 71 31.27 27.74 -0.28
CA GLY A 71 31.10 26.43 -0.91
C GLY A 71 30.13 26.48 -2.10
N PRO A 72 30.06 25.40 -2.89
CA PRO A 72 29.12 25.33 -4.01
C PRO A 72 27.67 25.34 -3.51
N GLU A 73 26.85 26.23 -4.05
CA GLU A 73 25.43 26.39 -3.68
C GLU A 73 24.64 25.07 -3.71
N TRP A 74 24.90 24.22 -4.71
CA TRP A 74 24.21 22.93 -4.88
C TRP A 74 24.48 21.95 -3.73
N VAL A 75 25.68 21.96 -3.14
CA VAL A 75 26.04 21.05 -2.02
C VAL A 75 25.20 21.37 -0.79
N TRP A 76 25.03 22.65 -0.47
CA TRP A 76 24.23 23.08 0.68
C TRP A 76 22.75 22.80 0.48
N HIS A 77 22.23 22.97 -0.73
CA HIS A 77 20.85 22.59 -1.03
C HIS A 77 20.61 21.08 -0.91
N LEU A 78 21.56 20.25 -1.34
CA LEU A 78 21.48 18.80 -1.17
C LEU A 78 21.53 18.39 0.31
N ALA A 79 22.47 18.94 1.08
CA ALA A 79 22.63 18.62 2.49
C ALA A 79 21.35 18.94 3.29
N TRP A 80 20.75 20.10 3.05
CA TRP A 80 19.50 20.49 3.74
C TRP A 80 18.28 19.72 3.25
N ALA A 81 18.20 19.38 1.96
CA ALA A 81 17.13 18.52 1.45
C ALA A 81 17.21 17.10 2.02
N ALA A 82 18.43 16.55 2.15
CA ALA A 82 18.65 15.26 2.77
C ALA A 82 18.32 15.28 4.27
N ALA A 83 18.80 16.29 5.01
CA ALA A 83 18.50 16.45 6.43
C ALA A 83 16.99 16.51 6.69
N LEU A 84 16.25 17.27 5.87
CA LEU A 84 14.80 17.36 5.99
C LEU A 84 14.10 16.04 5.65
N GLY A 85 14.59 15.29 4.65
CA GLY A 85 14.10 13.93 4.36
C GLY A 85 14.25 12.97 5.55
N VAL A 86 15.36 13.05 6.27
CA VAL A 86 15.58 12.26 7.50
C VAL A 86 14.63 12.69 8.61
N VAL A 87 14.37 13.99 8.78
CA VAL A 87 13.40 14.50 9.76
C VAL A 87 12.00 13.96 9.48
N TRP A 88 11.56 13.97 8.22
CA TRP A 88 10.26 13.39 7.85
C TRP A 88 10.20 11.87 8.06
N ALA A 89 11.29 11.16 7.80
CA ALA A 89 11.37 9.73 8.09
C ALA A 89 11.25 9.43 9.59
N ALA A 90 11.83 10.27 10.46
CA ALA A 90 11.69 10.14 11.90
C ALA A 90 10.25 10.39 12.36
N VAL A 91 9.58 11.39 11.80
CA VAL A 91 8.14 11.61 12.03
C VAL A 91 7.34 10.38 11.60
N ALA A 92 7.65 9.82 10.44
CA ALA A 92 6.92 8.67 9.94
C ALA A 92 7.13 7.39 10.79
N ALA A 93 8.35 7.18 11.27
CA ALA A 93 8.65 6.08 12.18
C ALA A 93 7.90 6.22 13.52
N VAL A 94 7.79 7.44 14.06
CA VAL A 94 7.09 7.68 15.34
C VAL A 94 5.57 7.55 15.19
N LEU A 95 5.00 8.05 14.10
CA LEU A 95 3.55 8.09 13.91
C LEU A 95 2.97 6.79 13.35
N TRP A 96 3.72 6.10 12.48
CA TRP A 96 3.23 4.93 11.73
C TRP A 96 4.10 3.69 11.89
N GLY A 97 5.13 3.71 12.74
CA GLY A 97 5.99 2.54 12.99
C GLY A 97 6.88 2.15 11.81
N TRP A 98 7.02 3.02 10.80
CA TRP A 98 7.76 2.68 9.58
C TRP A 98 9.27 2.50 9.81
N PRO A 99 9.93 1.62 9.02
CA PRO A 99 11.36 1.38 9.15
C PRO A 99 12.17 2.62 8.76
N LEU A 100 12.72 3.31 9.76
CA LEU A 100 13.42 4.59 9.63
C LEU A 100 14.45 4.61 8.49
N GLY A 101 15.27 3.55 8.38
CA GLY A 101 16.33 3.48 7.37
C GLY A 101 15.81 3.48 5.94
N ALA A 102 14.82 2.62 5.65
CA ALA A 102 14.21 2.54 4.33
C ALA A 102 13.43 3.82 4.01
N THR A 103 12.63 4.31 4.96
CA THR A 103 11.86 5.55 4.79
C THR A 103 12.76 6.76 4.56
N ALA A 104 13.87 6.88 5.31
CA ALA A 104 14.84 7.96 5.13
C ALA A 104 15.51 7.89 3.76
N ALA A 105 15.93 6.70 3.30
CA ALA A 105 16.53 6.55 1.99
C ALA A 105 15.60 7.02 0.86
N VAL A 106 14.32 6.63 0.93
CA VAL A 106 13.29 7.04 -0.04
C VAL A 106 13.06 8.55 0.01
N LEU A 107 12.81 9.13 1.19
CA LEU A 107 12.52 10.56 1.32
C LEU A 107 13.72 11.46 0.98
N VAL A 108 14.95 11.01 1.27
CA VAL A 108 16.17 11.70 0.85
C VAL A 108 16.33 11.67 -0.67
N ALA A 109 16.11 10.51 -1.31
CA ALA A 109 16.15 10.41 -2.76
C ALA A 109 15.11 11.33 -3.42
N LEU A 110 13.90 11.40 -2.85
CA LEU A 110 12.86 12.35 -3.25
C LEU A 110 13.24 13.81 -2.90
N GLY A 111 14.04 14.09 -1.88
CA GLY A 111 14.55 15.46 -1.65
C GLY A 111 15.62 15.92 -2.65
N VAL A 112 16.47 14.99 -3.09
CA VAL A 112 17.73 15.28 -3.82
C VAL A 112 17.51 15.49 -5.32
N LEU A 113 16.68 14.66 -5.96
CA LEU A 113 16.47 14.71 -7.41
C LEU A 113 15.97 16.08 -7.96
N PRO A 114 15.09 16.85 -7.30
CA PRO A 114 14.64 18.14 -7.80
C PRO A 114 15.74 19.19 -7.73
N VAL A 115 16.59 19.13 -6.70
CA VAL A 115 17.72 20.04 -6.53
C VAL A 115 18.73 19.82 -7.65
N LEU A 116 19.04 18.56 -7.97
CA LEU A 116 19.92 18.20 -9.09
C LEU A 116 19.30 18.59 -10.44
N GLY A 117 18.01 18.34 -10.63
CA GLY A 117 17.29 18.76 -11.83
C GLY A 117 17.35 20.27 -12.03
N VAL A 118 17.05 21.08 -11.01
CA VAL A 118 17.11 22.55 -11.08
C VAL A 118 18.52 23.03 -11.42
N ALA A 119 19.55 22.43 -10.82
CA ALA A 119 20.94 22.76 -11.15
C ALA A 119 21.29 22.45 -12.61
N TYR A 120 20.83 21.31 -13.14
CA TYR A 120 21.03 20.90 -14.53
C TYR A 120 20.33 21.84 -15.52
N PHE A 121 19.05 22.14 -15.30
CA PHE A 121 18.29 23.02 -16.19
C PHE A 121 18.77 24.48 -16.13
N ARG A 122 19.17 25.00 -14.96
CA ARG A 122 19.81 26.33 -14.87
C ARG A 122 21.13 26.42 -15.64
N ARG A 123 21.84 25.30 -15.79
CA ARG A 123 23.07 25.22 -16.60
C ARG A 123 22.75 25.20 -18.10
N SER A 124 21.67 24.51 -18.49
CA SER A 124 21.18 24.40 -19.87
C SER A 124 20.52 25.69 -20.40
N SER A 125 19.79 26.42 -19.54
CA SER A 125 19.09 27.66 -19.92
C SER A 125 19.99 28.90 -20.07
N ARG A 126 21.31 28.76 -19.90
CA ARG A 126 22.29 29.80 -20.25
C ARG A 126 22.57 29.87 -21.75
N SER A 127 22.04 28.95 -22.56
CA SER A 127 22.01 29.09 -24.01
C SER A 127 20.93 30.09 -24.42
N PRO A 128 21.27 31.18 -25.14
CA PRO A 128 20.37 32.31 -25.41
C PRO A 128 19.17 31.99 -26.32
N GLU A 129 19.07 30.79 -26.91
CA GLU A 129 18.05 30.46 -27.91
C GLU A 129 16.71 29.98 -27.34
N ARG A 130 16.59 29.73 -26.02
CA ARG A 130 15.40 29.11 -25.44
C ARG A 130 14.72 29.98 -24.39
N ALA A 131 14.29 31.17 -24.80
CA ALA A 131 13.38 32.03 -24.03
C ALA A 131 11.93 31.49 -24.07
N TRP A 132 11.70 30.28 -23.57
CA TRP A 132 10.34 29.82 -23.26
C TRP A 132 9.97 30.33 -21.87
N GLY A 133 8.90 31.12 -21.78
CA GLY A 133 8.43 31.72 -20.53
C GLY A 133 8.15 30.68 -19.42
N CYS A 134 8.03 31.16 -18.18
CA CYS A 134 7.79 30.32 -16.99
C CYS A 134 6.65 29.29 -17.19
N SER A 135 5.61 29.66 -17.93
CA SER A 135 4.47 28.79 -18.25
C SER A 135 4.86 27.61 -19.16
N GLY A 136 5.72 27.82 -20.15
CA GLY A 136 6.16 26.76 -21.07
C GLY A 136 7.04 25.72 -20.38
N THR A 137 7.91 26.17 -19.47
CA THR A 137 8.74 25.25 -18.66
C THR A 137 7.87 24.41 -17.71
N TRP A 138 6.80 25.01 -17.16
CA TRP A 138 5.88 24.32 -16.28
C TRP A 138 5.11 23.23 -17.03
N ILE A 139 4.54 23.54 -18.20
CA ILE A 139 3.81 22.60 -19.06
C ILE A 139 4.70 21.44 -19.50
N VAL A 140 5.93 21.73 -19.97
CA VAL A 140 6.88 20.68 -20.37
C VAL A 140 7.23 19.80 -19.18
N SER A 141 7.44 20.37 -17.99
CA SER A 141 7.75 19.57 -16.80
C SER A 141 6.58 18.72 -16.32
N ALA A 142 5.34 19.23 -16.42
CA ALA A 142 4.14 18.48 -16.11
C ALA A 142 3.93 17.33 -17.11
N GLY A 143 4.09 17.61 -18.40
CA GLY A 143 4.05 16.60 -19.46
C GLY A 143 5.12 15.52 -19.29
N LEU A 144 6.36 15.89 -19.00
CA LEU A 144 7.44 14.93 -18.75
C LEU A 144 7.17 14.08 -17.49
N SER A 145 6.60 14.68 -16.44
CA SER A 145 6.23 13.96 -15.21
C SER A 145 5.09 12.99 -15.48
N PHE A 146 4.10 13.37 -16.29
CA PHE A 146 3.01 12.51 -16.71
C PHE A 146 3.51 11.35 -17.58
N VAL A 147 4.38 11.61 -18.57
CA VAL A 147 5.01 10.56 -19.38
C VAL A 147 5.81 9.61 -18.52
N LEU A 148 6.61 10.13 -17.58
CA LEU A 148 7.37 9.30 -16.65
C LEU A 148 6.43 8.45 -15.79
N LEU A 149 5.30 9.00 -15.34
CA LEU A 149 4.27 8.26 -14.61
C LEU A 149 3.71 7.12 -15.46
N VAL A 150 3.30 7.41 -16.69
CA VAL A 150 2.77 6.38 -17.61
C VAL A 150 3.80 5.29 -17.89
N VAL A 151 5.07 5.65 -18.12
CA VAL A 151 6.14 4.68 -18.39
C VAL A 151 6.44 3.84 -17.15
N VAL A 152 6.51 4.44 -15.98
CA VAL A 152 6.83 3.75 -14.72
C VAL A 152 5.70 2.83 -14.31
N PHE A 153 4.45 3.31 -14.29
CA PHE A 153 3.30 2.49 -13.94
C PHE A 153 2.95 1.46 -15.02
N GLY A 154 3.00 1.85 -16.30
CA GLY A 154 2.84 0.91 -17.40
C GLY A 154 3.92 -0.17 -17.38
N GLY A 155 5.17 0.20 -17.06
CA GLY A 155 6.26 -0.75 -16.83
C GLY A 155 6.04 -1.65 -15.62
N ALA A 156 5.48 -1.14 -14.52
CA ALA A 156 5.16 -1.94 -13.34
C ALA A 156 4.03 -2.94 -13.62
N VAL A 157 2.94 -2.50 -14.26
CA VAL A 157 1.85 -3.40 -14.70
C VAL A 157 2.40 -4.47 -15.63
N LEU A 158 3.20 -4.09 -16.64
CA LEU A 158 3.84 -5.06 -17.52
C LEU A 158 4.80 -5.99 -16.76
N ALA A 159 5.49 -5.52 -15.72
CA ALA A 159 6.35 -6.35 -14.89
C ALA A 159 5.54 -7.36 -14.05
N THR A 160 4.36 -6.99 -13.55
CA THR A 160 3.44 -7.91 -12.87
C THR A 160 2.89 -8.95 -13.85
N GLU A 161 2.38 -8.53 -15.01
CA GLU A 161 1.83 -9.43 -16.04
C GLU A 161 2.88 -10.37 -16.64
N THR A 162 4.15 -9.94 -16.70
CA THR A 162 5.26 -10.78 -17.17
C THR A 162 5.88 -11.65 -16.07
N GLY A 163 5.38 -11.56 -14.83
CA GLY A 163 5.87 -12.33 -13.68
C GLY A 163 7.26 -11.91 -13.19
N ILE A 164 7.73 -10.71 -13.54
CA ILE A 164 8.99 -10.14 -13.02
C ILE A 164 8.80 -9.66 -11.57
N VAL A 165 7.61 -9.16 -11.23
CA VAL A 165 7.17 -8.96 -9.86
C VAL A 165 6.30 -10.17 -9.51
N GLU A 166 6.78 -11.02 -8.60
CA GLU A 166 5.99 -12.14 -8.10
C GLU A 166 4.74 -11.59 -7.42
N GLU A 167 3.58 -11.94 -7.97
CA GLU A 167 2.30 -11.68 -7.34
C GLU A 167 2.25 -12.46 -6.02
N TYR A 168 1.60 -11.90 -5.01
CA TYR A 168 1.49 -12.55 -3.72
C TYR A 168 0.79 -13.92 -3.89
N GLU A 169 1.47 -14.99 -3.48
CA GLU A 169 0.91 -16.33 -3.42
C GLU A 169 0.56 -16.68 -1.96
N PRO A 170 -0.73 -16.91 -1.63
CA PRO A 170 -1.12 -17.33 -0.29
C PRO A 170 -0.44 -18.64 0.15
N PRO A 171 -0.11 -18.80 1.45
CA PRO A 171 0.57 -19.99 1.93
C PRO A 171 -0.29 -21.24 1.76
N ARG A 172 0.31 -22.32 1.27
CA ARG A 172 -0.38 -23.61 1.09
C ARG A 172 -0.30 -24.44 2.35
N LEU A 173 -1.32 -24.35 3.19
CA LEU A 173 -1.41 -25.14 4.41
C LEU A 173 -2.06 -26.50 4.15
N SER A 174 -1.56 -27.51 4.85
CA SER A 174 -2.23 -28.81 5.01
C SER A 174 -3.28 -28.75 6.12
N ALA A 175 -4.22 -29.70 6.13
CA ALA A 175 -5.20 -29.79 7.22
C ALA A 175 -4.53 -29.92 8.59
N GLY A 176 -3.41 -30.64 8.69
CA GLY A 176 -2.64 -30.73 9.94
C GLY A 176 -2.04 -29.38 10.36
N GLN A 177 -1.55 -28.58 9.41
CA GLN A 177 -1.04 -27.24 9.71
C GLN A 177 -2.14 -26.26 10.09
N LEU A 178 -3.39 -26.46 9.65
CA LEU A 178 -4.52 -25.64 10.06
C LEU A 178 -5.03 -25.96 11.46
N THR A 179 -4.78 -27.16 11.97
CA THR A 179 -5.17 -27.50 13.34
C THR A 179 -4.43 -26.65 14.38
N GLY A 180 -5.16 -26.19 15.38
CA GLY A 180 -4.65 -25.24 16.37
C GLY A 180 -5.71 -24.24 16.79
N VAL A 181 -5.27 -23.21 17.51
CA VAL A 181 -6.13 -22.11 17.96
C VAL A 181 -5.78 -20.87 17.16
N TRP A 182 -6.82 -20.25 16.62
CA TRP A 182 -6.77 -19.03 15.84
C TRP A 182 -7.49 -17.92 16.60
N ARG A 183 -6.91 -16.73 16.67
CA ARG A 183 -7.45 -15.60 17.44
C ARG A 183 -7.59 -14.34 16.61
N GLY A 184 -8.73 -13.68 16.77
CA GLY A 184 -8.98 -12.35 16.25
C GLY A 184 -8.63 -11.26 17.25
N GLU A 185 -8.60 -10.02 16.77
CA GLU A 185 -8.25 -8.84 17.57
C GLU A 185 -9.32 -8.49 18.63
N ASP A 186 -10.60 -8.79 18.34
CA ASP A 186 -11.73 -8.46 19.21
C ASP A 186 -12.12 -9.61 20.17
N GLY A 187 -11.21 -10.57 20.36
CA GLY A 187 -11.37 -11.69 21.28
C GLY A 187 -12.05 -12.92 20.67
N GLU A 188 -12.20 -12.95 19.34
CA GLU A 188 -12.65 -14.13 18.61
C GLU A 188 -11.67 -15.30 18.80
N VAL A 189 -12.20 -16.50 19.01
CA VAL A 189 -11.38 -17.72 19.10
C VAL A 189 -11.98 -18.82 18.23
N LEU A 190 -11.16 -19.38 17.36
CA LEU A 190 -11.48 -20.55 16.54
C LEU A 190 -10.46 -21.66 16.80
N SER A 191 -10.90 -22.74 17.42
CA SER A 191 -10.09 -23.95 17.64
C SER A 191 -10.43 -25.00 16.59
N LEU A 192 -9.46 -25.31 15.72
CA LEU A 192 -9.58 -26.31 14.67
C LEU A 192 -8.93 -27.62 15.13
N HIS A 193 -9.74 -28.66 15.33
CA HIS A 193 -9.26 -29.97 15.76
C HIS A 193 -9.03 -30.91 14.57
N SER A 194 -8.10 -31.85 14.76
CA SER A 194 -7.92 -32.96 13.83
C SER A 194 -9.22 -33.75 13.65
N GLY A 195 -9.57 -34.09 12.41
CA GLY A 195 -10.81 -34.81 12.11
C GLY A 195 -12.01 -33.90 11.81
N GLY A 196 -11.80 -32.59 11.65
CA GLY A 196 -12.81 -31.67 11.12
C GLY A 196 -13.80 -31.16 12.17
N ARG A 197 -13.48 -31.22 13.46
CA ARG A 197 -14.26 -30.59 14.54
C ARG A 197 -13.74 -29.18 14.82
N ALA A 198 -14.63 -28.21 14.99
CA ALA A 198 -14.31 -26.83 15.34
C ALA A 198 -14.97 -26.43 16.66
N GLU A 199 -14.30 -25.59 17.45
CA GLU A 199 -14.87 -24.91 18.62
C GLU A 199 -14.69 -23.40 18.44
N LEU A 200 -15.76 -22.65 18.73
CA LEU A 200 -15.89 -21.25 18.38
C LEU A 200 -16.26 -20.46 19.64
N THR A 201 -15.62 -19.30 19.82
CA THR A 201 -15.97 -18.32 20.84
C THR A 201 -16.06 -16.96 20.19
N ALA A 202 -17.25 -16.36 20.26
CA ALA A 202 -17.55 -15.05 19.69
C ALA A 202 -17.09 -14.88 18.22
N LEU A 203 -17.17 -15.93 17.41
CA LEU A 203 -16.66 -15.90 16.04
C LEU A 203 -17.71 -15.33 15.06
N PRO A 204 -17.40 -14.28 14.29
CA PRO A 204 -18.23 -13.82 13.18
C PRO A 204 -18.44 -14.90 12.12
N THR A 205 -19.67 -15.07 11.67
CA THR A 205 -20.06 -15.95 10.56
C THR A 205 -21.03 -15.22 9.64
N GLU A 206 -21.13 -15.71 8.41
CA GLU A 206 -22.08 -15.17 7.42
C GLU A 206 -23.48 -15.12 8.01
N SER A 207 -24.13 -13.96 7.87
CA SER A 207 -25.45 -13.77 8.45
C SER A 207 -26.49 -14.61 7.68
N GLU A 208 -27.60 -14.98 8.33
CA GLU A 208 -28.73 -15.59 7.63
C GLU A 208 -29.51 -14.58 6.78
N SER A 209 -29.29 -13.28 7.02
CA SER A 209 -29.89 -12.22 6.22
C SER A 209 -29.13 -12.04 4.91
N VAL A 210 -29.87 -11.93 3.81
CA VAL A 210 -29.31 -11.58 2.48
C VAL A 210 -29.04 -10.07 2.38
N ASP A 211 -29.11 -9.34 3.49
CA ASP A 211 -28.90 -7.90 3.53
C ASP A 211 -27.41 -7.60 3.79
N TRP A 212 -26.68 -7.39 2.70
CA TRP A 212 -25.26 -7.00 2.73
C TRP A 212 -25.02 -5.65 3.43
N PHE A 213 -26.07 -4.86 3.71
CA PHE A 213 -25.99 -3.58 4.42
C PHE A 213 -26.40 -3.66 5.90
N ALA A 214 -26.62 -4.86 6.43
CA ALA A 214 -26.86 -5.04 7.86
C ALA A 214 -25.67 -4.54 8.70
N ASP A 215 -25.95 -4.03 9.90
CA ASP A 215 -24.94 -3.57 10.85
C ASP A 215 -25.13 -4.30 12.20
N PRO A 216 -24.25 -5.25 12.56
CA PRO A 216 -23.11 -5.74 11.77
C PRO A 216 -23.55 -6.63 10.59
N PRO A 217 -22.73 -6.76 9.52
CA PRO A 217 -23.05 -7.57 8.34
C PRO A 217 -22.85 -9.09 8.56
N TYR A 218 -22.65 -9.52 9.81
CA TYR A 218 -22.36 -10.89 10.21
C TYR A 218 -23.12 -11.27 11.50
N THR A 219 -23.23 -12.57 11.75
CA THR A 219 -23.74 -13.12 13.01
C THR A 219 -22.57 -13.57 13.88
N VAL A 220 -22.58 -13.23 15.16
CA VAL A 220 -21.56 -13.71 16.10
C VAL A 220 -21.99 -15.03 16.72
N CYS A 221 -21.16 -16.07 16.56
CA CYS A 221 -21.47 -17.42 16.97
C CYS A 221 -20.53 -17.98 18.05
N GLU A 222 -21.11 -18.82 18.90
CA GLU A 222 -20.42 -19.56 19.94
C GLU A 222 -20.87 -21.03 19.92
N GLY A 223 -19.94 -21.94 20.19
CA GLY A 223 -20.24 -23.36 20.37
C GLY A 223 -19.32 -24.26 19.56
N THR A 224 -19.89 -25.35 19.04
CA THR A 224 -19.14 -26.37 18.29
C THR A 224 -19.65 -26.48 16.87
N GLY A 225 -18.75 -26.73 15.93
CA GLY A 225 -19.06 -26.94 14.52
C GLY A 225 -18.17 -27.99 13.89
N SER A 226 -18.21 -28.03 12.56
CA SER A 226 -17.30 -28.79 11.73
C SER A 226 -16.55 -27.87 10.78
N TRP A 227 -15.33 -28.26 10.42
CA TRP A 227 -14.53 -27.56 9.44
C TRP A 227 -13.93 -28.53 8.44
N GLU A 228 -13.69 -28.04 7.23
CA GLU A 228 -12.94 -28.73 6.21
C GLU A 228 -11.98 -27.80 5.49
N LEU A 229 -10.89 -28.36 4.97
CA LEU A 229 -9.96 -27.63 4.11
C LEU A 229 -10.53 -27.57 2.70
N VAL A 230 -10.94 -26.37 2.31
CA VAL A 230 -11.44 -26.07 0.99
C VAL A 230 -10.28 -25.61 0.11
N ARG A 231 -10.15 -26.20 -1.08
CA ARG A 231 -9.08 -25.87 -2.02
C ARG A 231 -9.57 -24.90 -3.08
N LYS A 232 -8.65 -24.09 -3.61
CA LYS A 232 -8.86 -23.21 -4.76
C LYS A 232 -9.54 -23.99 -5.90
N SER A 233 -10.58 -23.39 -6.47
CA SER A 233 -11.35 -23.91 -7.61
C SER A 233 -11.74 -22.75 -8.53
N GLU A 234 -12.56 -22.99 -9.55
CA GLU A 234 -13.09 -21.90 -10.40
C GLU A 234 -14.02 -20.95 -9.62
N GLU A 235 -14.69 -21.45 -8.58
CA GLU A 235 -15.62 -20.69 -7.74
C GLU A 235 -14.95 -20.10 -6.50
N ILE A 236 -13.76 -20.59 -6.15
CA ILE A 236 -13.06 -20.26 -4.91
C ILE A 236 -11.65 -19.80 -5.25
N GLU A 237 -11.38 -18.52 -5.04
CA GLU A 237 -10.15 -17.88 -5.51
C GLU A 237 -8.86 -18.40 -4.83
N ARG A 238 -8.98 -18.89 -3.59
CA ARG A 238 -7.86 -19.40 -2.78
C ARG A 238 -8.29 -20.43 -1.74
N ASP A 239 -7.33 -21.21 -1.26
CA ASP A 239 -7.55 -22.20 -0.20
C ASP A 239 -8.12 -21.55 1.06
N GLY A 240 -8.90 -22.30 1.82
CA GLY A 240 -9.57 -21.80 3.02
C GLY A 240 -10.10 -22.89 3.93
N VAL A 241 -10.71 -22.47 5.03
CA VAL A 241 -11.39 -23.29 6.01
C VAL A 241 -12.89 -23.05 5.85
N GLY A 242 -13.58 -24.05 5.29
CA GLY A 242 -15.04 -24.07 5.22
C GLY A 242 -15.59 -24.46 6.59
N LEU A 243 -16.21 -23.50 7.29
CA LEU A 243 -16.73 -23.66 8.64
C LEU A 243 -18.26 -23.78 8.62
N THR A 244 -18.78 -24.82 9.25
CA THR A 244 -20.21 -25.00 9.49
C THR A 244 -20.47 -25.06 10.99
N VAL A 245 -21.25 -24.12 11.51
CA VAL A 245 -21.54 -24.04 12.94
C VAL A 245 -22.76 -24.90 13.28
N GLY A 246 -22.67 -25.69 14.35
CA GLY A 246 -23.80 -26.45 14.86
C GLY A 246 -24.84 -25.55 15.54
N GLY A 247 -26.10 -25.98 15.56
CA GLY A 247 -27.15 -25.28 16.30
C GLY A 247 -27.81 -24.11 15.55
N GLY A 248 -27.53 -23.93 14.26
CA GLY A 248 -28.21 -22.94 13.41
C GLY A 248 -27.75 -21.50 13.63
N CYS A 249 -26.51 -21.30 14.08
CA CYS A 249 -25.93 -19.98 14.20
C CYS A 249 -25.20 -19.59 12.90
N GLY A 250 -25.78 -18.66 12.15
CA GLY A 250 -25.22 -18.16 10.89
C GLY A 250 -25.17 -19.21 9.78
N GLN A 251 -24.64 -18.79 8.62
CA GLN A 251 -24.46 -19.63 7.44
C GLN A 251 -23.04 -20.24 7.40
N PRO A 252 -22.83 -21.32 6.63
CA PRO A 252 -21.49 -21.82 6.35
C PRO A 252 -20.58 -20.70 5.86
N THR A 253 -19.42 -20.52 6.50
CA THR A 253 -18.51 -19.40 6.28
C THR A 253 -17.16 -19.92 5.80
N LEU A 254 -16.64 -19.36 4.71
CA LEU A 254 -15.31 -19.70 4.20
C LEU A 254 -14.27 -18.69 4.71
N TRP A 255 -13.46 -19.14 5.66
CA TRP A 255 -12.29 -18.39 6.13
C TRP A 255 -11.11 -18.67 5.21
N ARG A 256 -10.74 -17.70 4.38
CA ARG A 256 -9.68 -17.82 3.38
C ARG A 256 -8.30 -17.77 4.04
N ILE A 257 -7.33 -18.47 3.48
CA ILE A 257 -5.95 -18.46 3.95
C ILE A 257 -5.21 -17.25 3.37
N GLY A 258 -4.51 -16.51 4.23
CA GLY A 258 -3.63 -15.39 3.91
C GLY A 258 -2.34 -15.41 4.75
N GLY A 259 -1.66 -14.27 4.84
CA GLY A 259 -0.41 -14.13 5.58
C GLY A 259 0.81 -14.75 4.88
N THR A 260 1.74 -15.32 5.64
CA THR A 260 2.95 -15.95 5.10
C THR A 260 3.09 -17.40 5.58
N GLU A 261 4.03 -18.16 5.02
CA GLU A 261 4.30 -19.52 5.51
C GLU A 261 4.70 -19.56 7.00
N GLY A 262 5.39 -18.51 7.48
CA GLY A 262 5.85 -18.41 8.87
C GLY A 262 4.83 -17.79 9.81
N ASP A 263 3.91 -17.00 9.28
CA ASP A 263 2.88 -16.28 10.02
C ASP A 263 1.56 -16.34 9.22
N PRO A 264 0.88 -17.50 9.21
CA PRO A 264 -0.32 -17.68 8.41
C PRO A 264 -1.52 -17.03 9.08
N GLU A 265 -2.46 -16.60 8.25
CA GLU A 265 -3.69 -15.94 8.68
C GLU A 265 -4.92 -16.64 8.10
N LEU A 266 -6.04 -16.55 8.81
CA LEU A 266 -7.37 -16.87 8.30
C LEU A 266 -8.19 -15.60 8.26
N PHE A 267 -8.79 -15.27 7.11
CA PHE A 267 -9.56 -14.05 6.99
C PHE A 267 -10.90 -14.26 6.29
N VAL A 268 -11.81 -13.32 6.51
CA VAL A 268 -13.10 -13.26 5.83
C VAL A 268 -13.50 -11.80 5.70
N LEU A 269 -14.11 -11.44 4.57
CA LEU A 269 -14.66 -10.12 4.30
C LEU A 269 -16.18 -10.26 4.31
N PHE A 270 -16.86 -9.64 5.29
CA PHE A 270 -18.31 -9.66 5.40
C PHE A 270 -18.95 -8.43 4.76
N GLY A 271 -20.15 -8.59 4.20
CA GLY A 271 -20.90 -7.47 3.62
C GLY A 271 -20.48 -7.14 2.18
N ASP A 272 -20.44 -5.85 1.86
CA ASP A 272 -20.10 -5.34 0.52
C ASP A 272 -18.65 -5.73 0.14
N PRO A 273 -18.39 -6.40 -1.01
CA PRO A 273 -17.04 -6.70 -1.47
C PRO A 273 -16.12 -5.47 -1.61
N ASP A 274 -16.69 -4.28 -1.82
CA ASP A 274 -15.93 -3.03 -1.99
C ASP A 274 -15.68 -2.29 -0.66
N ALA A 275 -16.44 -2.60 0.40
CA ALA A 275 -16.43 -1.84 1.66
C ALA A 275 -16.75 -2.70 2.90
N GLY A 276 -16.47 -4.00 2.82
CA GLY A 276 -16.89 -4.98 3.82
C GLY A 276 -16.08 -4.92 5.11
N ASP A 277 -16.61 -5.58 6.14
CA ASP A 277 -15.93 -5.77 7.41
C ASP A 277 -14.93 -6.93 7.30
N LEU A 278 -13.65 -6.59 7.22
CA LEU A 278 -12.56 -7.56 7.21
C LEU A 278 -12.30 -8.08 8.63
N ARG A 279 -12.32 -9.41 8.77
CA ARG A 279 -11.95 -10.12 9.99
C ARG A 279 -10.74 -11.00 9.72
N ILE A 280 -9.73 -10.92 10.59
CA ILE A 280 -8.49 -11.70 10.48
C ILE A 280 -8.30 -12.46 11.79
N LEU A 281 -7.93 -13.72 11.68
CA LEU A 281 -7.47 -14.57 12.76
C LEU A 281 -6.00 -14.93 12.53
N THR A 282 -5.20 -14.77 13.56
CA THR A 282 -3.79 -15.16 13.59
C THR A 282 -3.63 -16.44 14.40
N ARG A 283 -2.57 -17.19 14.12
CA ARG A 283 -2.29 -18.43 14.81
C ARG A 283 -1.47 -18.17 16.08
N ASP A 284 -1.85 -18.83 17.18
CA ASP A 284 -1.07 -18.88 18.42
C ASP A 284 0.18 -19.79 18.37
#